data_AF-A0A0C2FSD2-F1
#
_entry.id   AF-A0A0C2FSD2-F1
#
_cell.length_a   1.000
_cell.length_b   1.000
_cell.length_c   1.000
_cell.angle_alpha   90.00
_cell.angle_beta   90.00
_cell.angle_gamma   90.00
#
_symmetry.space_group_name_H-M   'P 1'
#
loop_
_entity.id
_entity.type
_entity.pdbx_description
1 polymer ?
#
loop_
_entity_poly.entity_id
_entity_poly.type
_entity_poly.pdbx_seq_one_letter_code
_entity_poly.pdbx_strand_id
1 'polypeptide(L)' 'INVRCSARGKPRPQLLYVIAEENDDPEAEEDVWTILETTIENDNVVGDVEFTTLSSKVLHCKAKNTAGSNSSSLTFAVR' A
#
# COMPACT_ATOMS: atom_id res chain seq x y z
N ILE A 1 -1.69 10.89 -9.57
CA ILE A 1 -2.67 10.04 -8.86
C ILE A 1 -2.31 10.09 -7.38
N ASN A 2 -3.27 10.35 -6.50
CA ASN A 2 -3.04 10.38 -5.05
C ASN A 2 -3.98 9.38 -4.38
N VAL A 3 -3.42 8.45 -3.61
CA VAL A 3 -4.18 7.37 -2.96
C VAL A 3 -3.84 7.32 -1.49
N ARG A 4 -4.87 7.27 -0.66
CA ARG A 4 -4.73 7.13 0.78
C ARG A 4 -4.77 5.67 1.20
N CYS A 5 -3.65 5.17 1.72
CA CYS A 5 -3.60 3.90 2.45
C CYS A 5 -3.91 4.17 3.94
N SER A 6 -4.81 3.39 4.54
CA SER A 6 -5.09 3.49 5.98
C SER A 6 -5.27 2.12 6.60
N ALA A 7 -4.77 1.95 7.83
CA ALA A 7 -4.95 0.72 8.59
C ALA A 7 -5.03 0.97 10.09
N ARG A 8 -5.64 0.01 10.79
CA ARG A 8 -5.70 -0.04 12.24
C ARG A 8 -5.32 -1.43 12.72
N GLY A 9 -4.53 -1.51 13.78
CA GLY A 9 -4.10 -2.78 14.36
C GLY A 9 -3.37 -2.59 15.68
N LYS A 10 -3.25 -3.68 16.44
CA LYS A 10 -2.50 -3.74 17.70
C LYS A 10 -1.59 -4.98 17.71
N PRO A 11 -0.25 -4.83 17.83
CA PRO A 11 0.53 -3.59 17.87
C PRO A 11 0.31 -2.70 16.64
N ARG A 12 0.66 -1.41 16.75
CA ARG A 12 0.47 -0.46 15.66
C ARG A 12 1.16 -0.98 14.38
N PRO A 13 0.46 -1.08 13.24
CA PRO A 13 1.07 -1.57 12.01
C PRO A 13 1.95 -0.52 11.34
N GLN A 14 2.94 -1.00 10.60
CA GLN A 14 3.66 -0.23 9.59
C GLN A 14 2.91 -0.37 8.26
N LEU A 15 2.78 0.73 7.52
CA LEU A 15 2.27 0.70 6.15
C LEU A 15 3.41 0.55 5.16
N LEU A 16 3.19 -0.27 4.15
CA LEU A 16 4.05 -0.45 2.99
C LEU A 16 3.19 -0.33 1.74
N TYR A 17 3.83 -0.01 0.61
CA TYR A 17 3.17 0.02 -0.68
C TYR A 17 4.08 -0.48 -1.80
N VAL A 18 3.46 -0.90 -2.88
CA VAL A 18 4.12 -1.19 -4.16
C VAL A 18 3.18 -0.87 -5.31
N ILE A 19 3.74 -0.38 -6.42
CA ILE A 19 3.01 -0.10 -7.66
C ILE A 19 3.47 -1.12 -8.68
N ALA A 20 2.58 -2.00 -9.11
CA ALA A 20 2.86 -3.15 -9.96
C ALA A 20 2.04 -3.11 -11.26
N GLU A 21 2.42 -3.94 -12.24
CA GLU A 21 1.55 -4.20 -13.40
C GLU A 21 0.34 -5.06 -12.99
N GLU A 22 -0.71 -5.09 -13.81
CA GLU A 22 -1.97 -5.79 -13.48
C GLU A 22 -1.82 -7.30 -13.25
N ASN A 23 -0.78 -7.92 -13.79
CA ASN A 23 -0.53 -9.36 -13.70
C ASN A 23 0.65 -9.72 -12.79
N ASP A 24 1.26 -8.74 -12.13
CA ASP A 24 2.39 -8.98 -11.24
C ASP A 24 1.88 -9.38 -9.85
N ASP A 25 2.51 -10.39 -9.24
CA ASP A 25 2.24 -10.77 -7.85
C ASP A 25 3.21 -10.01 -6.92
N PRO A 26 2.76 -8.98 -6.18
CA PRO A 26 3.60 -8.21 -5.27
C PRO A 26 4.03 -9.00 -4.02
N GLU A 27 3.42 -10.16 -3.74
CA GLU A 27 3.77 -11.00 -2.59
C GLU A 27 4.86 -12.03 -2.95
N ALA A 28 5.22 -12.17 -4.23
CA ALA A 28 6.28 -13.07 -4.67
C ALA A 28 7.68 -12.64 -4.19
N GLU A 29 7.89 -11.33 -4.00
CA GLU A 29 9.15 -10.75 -3.56
C GLU A 29 8.91 -9.76 -2.40
N GLU A 30 9.39 -10.05 -1.18
CA GLU A 30 9.21 -9.12 -0.05
C GLU A 30 10.01 -7.81 -0.23
N ASP A 31 11.10 -7.84 -1.00
CA ASP A 31 12.02 -6.71 -1.18
C ASP A 31 11.48 -5.59 -2.08
N VAL A 32 10.36 -5.80 -2.78
CA VAL A 32 9.74 -4.77 -3.63
C VAL A 32 8.85 -3.79 -2.85
N TRP A 33 8.54 -4.08 -1.58
CA TRP A 33 7.67 -3.25 -0.76
C TRP A 33 8.41 -2.03 -0.20
N THR A 34 7.88 -0.84 -0.47
CA THR A 34 8.41 0.42 0.06
C THR A 34 7.68 0.79 1.34
N ILE A 35 8.41 1.17 2.40
CA ILE A 35 7.82 1.70 3.63
C ILE A 35 7.14 3.03 3.32
N LEU A 36 5.87 3.17 3.71
CA LEU A 36 5.11 4.40 3.53
C LEU A 36 5.34 5.34 4.73
N GLU A 37 5.57 6.62 4.45
CA GLU A 37 5.53 7.64 5.49
C GLU A 37 4.10 7.82 6.00
N THR A 38 3.94 7.83 7.33
CA THR A 38 2.60 7.78 7.93
C THR A 38 2.43 8.76 9.08
N THR A 39 1.18 9.20 9.24
CA THR A 39 0.68 9.96 10.38
C THR A 39 -0.38 9.13 11.12
N ILE A 40 -0.76 9.60 12.31
CA ILE A 40 -1.84 9.00 13.09
C ILE A 40 -3.07 9.91 13.03
N GLU A 41 -4.17 9.39 12.46
CA GLU A 41 -5.45 10.08 12.36
C GLU A 41 -6.55 9.22 13.00
N ASN A 42 -7.15 9.68 14.11
CA ASN A 42 -8.22 8.97 14.81
C ASN A 42 -7.90 7.48 15.09
N ASP A 43 -6.73 7.20 15.68
CA ASP A 43 -6.18 5.85 15.93
C ASP A 43 -5.85 5.00 14.69
N ASN A 44 -5.95 5.56 13.49
CA ASN A 44 -5.51 4.91 12.26
C ASN A 44 -4.10 5.36 11.89
N VAL A 45 -3.32 4.44 11.34
CA VAL A 45 -2.07 4.75 10.63
C VAL A 45 -2.47 5.08 9.20
N VAL A 46 -2.12 6.28 8.73
CA VAL A 46 -2.52 6.79 7.42
C VAL A 46 -1.29 7.28 6.68
N GLY A 47 -1.21 6.97 5.38
CA GLY A 47 -0.16 7.48 4.49
C GLY A 47 -0.72 7.68 3.09
N ASP A 48 -0.22 8.69 2.39
CA ASP A 48 -0.66 9.03 1.04
C ASP A 48 0.43 8.63 0.04
N VAL A 49 0.05 7.86 -0.98
CA VAL A 49 0.92 7.44 -2.08
C VAL A 49 0.63 8.32 -3.29
N GLU A 50 1.65 9.00 -3.79
CA GLU A 50 1.57 9.81 -5.00
C GLU A 50 2.41 9.20 -6.12
N PHE A 51 1.79 9.02 -7.29
CA PHE A 51 2.50 8.55 -8.49
C PHE A 51 1.82 9.02 -9.77
N THR A 52 2.56 8.91 -10.87
CA THR A 52 2.09 9.13 -12.24
C THR A 52 2.38 7.90 -13.07
N THR A 53 1.48 7.55 -13.98
CA THR A 53 1.68 6.43 -14.91
C THR A 53 1.06 6.77 -16.27
N LEU A 54 1.66 6.21 -17.34
CA LEU A 54 1.13 6.27 -18.71
C LEU A 54 0.42 4.97 -19.13
N SER A 55 0.49 3.94 -18.30
CA SER A 55 -0.19 2.66 -18.50
C SER A 55 -0.98 2.25 -17.26
N SER A 56 -1.87 1.28 -17.42
CA SER A 56 -2.60 0.72 -16.30
C SER A 56 -1.64 0.14 -15.24
N LYS A 57 -1.99 0.33 -13.97
CA LYS A 57 -1.18 -0.09 -12.81
C LYS A 57 -2.07 -0.59 -11.69
N VAL A 58 -1.52 -1.39 -10.79
CA VAL A 58 -2.16 -1.76 -9.53
C VAL A 58 -1.32 -1.22 -8.39
N LEU A 59 -1.93 -0.41 -7.52
CA LEU A 59 -1.33 -0.02 -6.26
C LEU A 59 -1.74 -1.05 -5.20
N HIS A 60 -0.77 -1.63 -4.51
CA HIS A 60 -1.01 -2.45 -3.34
C HIS A 60 -0.56 -1.70 -2.10
N CYS A 61 -1.44 -1.59 -1.10
CA CYS A 61 -1.12 -1.12 0.25
C CYS A 61 -1.09 -2.34 1.18
N LYS A 62 -0.08 -2.44 2.04
CA LYS A 62 0.05 -3.51 3.05
C LYS A 62 0.26 -2.91 4.43
N ALA A 63 -0.44 -3.47 5.41
CA ALA A 63 -0.25 -3.17 6.82
C ALA A 63 0.37 -4.40 7.48
N LYS A 64 1.53 -4.26 8.14
CA LYS A 64 2.26 -5.36 8.81
C LYS A 64 2.58 -4.98 10.26
N ASN A 65 2.34 -5.91 11.18
CA ASN A 65 2.81 -5.83 12.57
C ASN A 65 3.25 -7.24 13.04
N THR A 66 3.60 -7.36 14.32
CA THR A 66 4.02 -8.65 14.91
C THR A 66 2.89 -9.66 15.06
N ALA A 67 1.63 -9.25 14.91
CA ALA A 67 0.46 -10.14 14.95
C ALA A 67 0.07 -10.67 13.56
N GLY A 68 0.48 -10.00 12.48
CA GLY A 68 0.22 -10.43 11.11
C GLY A 68 0.26 -9.28 10.11
N SER A 69 -0.28 -9.53 8.92
CA SER A 69 -0.42 -8.53 7.86
C SER A 69 -1.75 -8.62 7.13
N ASN A 70 -2.16 -7.50 6.53
CA ASN A 70 -3.31 -7.42 5.63
C ASN A 70 -2.98 -6.46 4.48
N SER A 71 -3.58 -6.65 3.31
CA SER A 71 -3.35 -5.83 2.12
C SER A 71 -4.66 -5.44 1.44
N SER A 72 -4.61 -4.33 0.71
CA SER A 72 -5.70 -3.85 -0.15
C SER A 72 -5.09 -3.32 -1.44
N SER A 73 -5.84 -3.39 -2.54
CA SER A 73 -5.32 -3.09 -3.87
C SER A 73 -6.29 -2.26 -4.67
N LEU A 74 -5.76 -1.34 -5.47
CA LEU A 74 -6.52 -0.43 -6.31
C LEU A 74 -5.94 -0.42 -7.72
N THR A 75 -6.76 -0.83 -8.69
CA THR A 75 -6.39 -0.84 -10.12
C THR A 75 -6.68 0.52 -10.74
N PHE A 76 -5.68 1.07 -11.41
CA PHE A 76 -5.75 2.27 -12.21
C PHE A 76 -5.71 1.87 -13.68
N ALA A 77 -6.83 2.02 -14.38
CA ALA A 77 -6.91 1.76 -15.81
C ALA A 77 -6.73 3.05 -16.61
N VAL A 78 -5.77 3.08 -17.52
CA VAL A 78 -5.61 4.15 -18.52
C VAL A 78 -6.23 3.64 -19.83
N ARG A 79 -7.14 4.42 -20.43
CA ARG A 79 -7.83 4.12 -21.69
C ARG A 79 -7.58 5.21 -22.71
#